data_AF-A0A963KR94-F1
#
_entry.id   AF-A0A963KR94-F1
#
_cell.length_a   1.000
_cell.length_b   1.000
_cell.length_c   1.000
_cell.angle_alpha   90.00
_cell.angle_beta   90.00
_cell.angle_gamma   90.00
#
_symmetry.space_group_name_H-M   'P 1'
#
loop_
_entity.id
_entity.type
_entity.pdbx_description
1 polymer ?
#
loop_
_entity_poly.entity_id
_entity_poly.type
_entity_poly.pdbx_seq_one_letter_code
_entity_poly.pdbx_strand_id
1 'polypeptide(L)'
;MSELSPVIRLDDADNVVVARVEIPRGTWIEAIGAETLHDVPLGHKVAASAIRKGDPVKKYDTLIGFAGEDLEPGSWMHSHNVLMEDFQKDYRFGLDYRAVELLPPQERATFMGIRRADGRIATRNYIGVFITVNCSATVARRIANYFDEERLEDWPNVDGVVPFVHEQGCGMEMTGEPMDLLRRTLSGYIRHPNLAGAVVVSLGCERNNLQQFFTEQGLAAGKMLKTVTMQGVGGTAAAIEAGRAAVREMLAEANEVKREPCSAEHIMIGLQCGGSDGFSGLSANPSLGKAVDLLVRHGGTAILSETPELYGVEHTLTARARSPEIGRKFLERIDWWLEYNRGRDTQINGRVSPGNNAGGLANIIEKALGGSKKGG
;
A
#
# COMPACT_ATOMS: atom_id res chain seq x y z
N MET A 1 -27.97 -11.63 25.65
CA MET A 1 -27.00 -10.80 24.92
C MET A 1 -27.62 -9.43 24.85
N SER A 2 -27.04 -8.41 25.50
CA SER A 2 -27.53 -7.03 25.34
C SER A 2 -27.52 -6.71 23.85
N GLU A 3 -28.64 -6.21 23.32
CA GLU A 3 -28.67 -5.75 21.93
C GLU A 3 -27.55 -4.74 21.74
N LEU A 4 -26.62 -5.08 20.85
CA LEU A 4 -25.49 -4.21 20.53
C LEU A 4 -26.05 -2.93 19.92
N SER A 5 -25.62 -1.77 20.43
CA SER A 5 -26.01 -0.46 19.89
C SER A 5 -25.90 -0.45 18.35
N PRO A 6 -26.92 0.09 17.62
CA PRO A 6 -26.90 0.17 16.16
C PRO A 6 -25.85 1.16 15.63
N VAL A 7 -25.25 1.95 16.52
CA VAL A 7 -24.16 2.88 16.22
C VAL A 7 -22.93 2.62 17.09
N ILE A 8 -21.77 3.11 16.64
CA ILE A 8 -20.52 3.17 17.41
C ILE A 8 -20.02 4.62 17.47
N ARG A 9 -19.63 5.04 18.68
CA ARG A 9 -18.84 6.25 18.94
C ARG A 9 -17.38 5.82 19.13
N LEU A 10 -16.45 6.54 18.52
CA LEU A 10 -15.05 6.11 18.44
C LEU A 10 -14.17 6.86 19.42
N ASP A 11 -14.49 8.12 19.64
CA ASP A 11 -13.95 8.95 20.70
C ASP A 11 -15.08 9.71 21.41
N ASP A 12 -14.92 10.00 22.69
CA ASP A 12 -15.89 10.78 23.47
C ASP A 12 -16.02 12.21 22.93
N ALA A 13 -14.95 12.75 22.33
CA ALA A 13 -14.92 14.07 21.70
C ALA A 13 -15.55 14.12 20.29
N ASP A 14 -16.00 12.98 19.75
CA ASP A 14 -16.68 12.95 18.45
C ASP A 14 -18.04 13.66 18.52
N ASN A 15 -18.45 14.33 17.45
CA ASN A 15 -19.83 14.85 17.33
C ASN A 15 -20.65 14.10 16.30
N VAL A 16 -20.12 12.96 15.82
CA VAL A 16 -20.85 11.99 15.01
C VAL A 16 -20.65 10.57 15.56
N VAL A 17 -21.60 9.69 15.25
CA VAL A 17 -21.49 8.24 15.46
C VAL A 17 -21.62 7.51 14.14
N VAL A 18 -21.08 6.30 14.02
CA VAL A 18 -21.14 5.51 12.77
C VAL A 18 -22.18 4.40 12.90
N ALA A 19 -23.05 4.26 11.91
CA ALA A 19 -24.04 3.21 11.81
C ALA A 19 -23.38 1.83 11.57
N ARG A 20 -23.67 0.86 12.43
CA ARG A 20 -23.18 -0.53 12.37
C ARG A 20 -24.14 -1.47 11.64
N VAL A 21 -25.35 -0.99 11.39
CA VAL A 21 -26.43 -1.60 10.62
C VAL A 21 -27.07 -0.50 9.78
N GLU A 22 -27.92 -0.86 8.83
CA GLU A 22 -28.84 0.12 8.25
C GLU A 22 -29.85 0.55 9.32
N ILE A 23 -30.07 1.85 9.47
CA ILE A 23 -30.93 2.41 10.51
C ILE A 23 -32.09 3.15 9.83
N PRO A 24 -33.34 2.66 9.95
CA PRO A 24 -34.50 3.36 9.41
C PRO A 24 -34.71 4.72 10.06
N ARG A 25 -35.34 5.65 9.35
CA ARG A 25 -35.84 6.91 9.91
C ARG A 25 -36.75 6.67 11.12
N GLY A 26 -36.66 7.53 12.14
CA GLY A 26 -37.46 7.48 13.36
C GLY A 26 -36.96 6.45 14.37
N THR A 27 -35.77 5.88 14.16
CA THR A 27 -35.18 4.94 15.12
C THR A 27 -34.55 5.70 16.27
N TRP A 28 -34.98 5.43 17.50
CA TRP A 28 -34.35 5.97 18.70
C TRP A 28 -32.94 5.39 18.90
N ILE A 29 -31.94 6.27 19.06
CA ILE A 29 -30.55 5.90 19.33
C ILE A 29 -30.16 6.39 20.73
N GLU A 30 -30.12 5.47 21.69
CA GLU A 30 -29.81 5.77 23.10
C GLU A 30 -28.46 6.51 23.26
N ALA A 31 -27.44 6.12 22.49
CA ALA A 31 -26.10 6.69 22.56
C ALA A 31 -26.01 8.18 22.20
N ILE A 32 -27.05 8.75 21.59
CA ILE A 32 -27.13 10.17 21.23
C ILE A 32 -28.38 10.85 21.81
N GLY A 33 -29.28 10.09 22.45
CA GLY A 33 -30.54 10.60 23.02
C GLY A 33 -31.48 11.23 22.00
N ALA A 34 -31.54 10.70 20.77
CA ALA A 34 -32.34 11.24 19.67
C ALA A 34 -32.79 10.18 18.66
N GLU A 35 -33.83 10.48 17.87
CA GLU A 35 -34.26 9.66 16.75
C GLU A 35 -33.50 10.02 15.46
N THR A 36 -33.27 9.04 14.59
CA THR A 36 -32.76 9.30 13.23
C THR A 36 -33.77 10.10 12.41
N LEU A 37 -33.31 11.15 11.73
CA LEU A 37 -34.17 12.00 10.91
C LEU A 37 -34.35 11.46 9.47
N HIS A 38 -33.52 10.50 9.08
CA HIS A 38 -33.45 9.89 7.75
C HIS A 38 -33.14 8.40 7.87
N ASP A 39 -33.32 7.66 6.78
CA ASP A 39 -32.71 6.34 6.65
C ASP A 39 -31.19 6.52 6.56
N VAL A 40 -30.45 5.81 7.40
CA VAL A 40 -29.00 5.88 7.49
C VAL A 40 -28.40 4.56 7.01
N PRO A 41 -27.68 4.55 5.88
CA PRO A 41 -27.06 3.33 5.39
C PRO A 41 -25.94 2.84 6.32
N LEU A 42 -25.66 1.54 6.24
CA LEU A 42 -24.57 0.88 6.94
C LEU A 42 -23.23 1.61 6.70
N GLY A 43 -22.50 1.95 7.77
CA GLY A 43 -21.18 2.59 7.71
C GLY A 43 -21.22 4.11 7.56
N HIS A 44 -22.40 4.71 7.42
CA HIS A 44 -22.56 6.16 7.37
C HIS A 44 -22.64 6.77 8.77
N LYS A 45 -22.52 8.09 8.85
CA LYS A 45 -22.46 8.83 10.10
C LYS A 45 -23.83 9.41 10.47
N VAL A 46 -24.06 9.58 11.76
CA VAL A 46 -25.22 10.28 12.34
C VAL A 46 -24.72 11.38 13.25
N ALA A 47 -25.30 12.58 13.16
CA ALA A 47 -24.99 13.67 14.08
C ALA A 47 -25.34 13.27 15.51
N ALA A 48 -24.38 13.37 16.42
CA ALA A 48 -24.54 12.93 17.80
C ALA A 48 -24.96 14.07 18.75
N SER A 49 -24.88 15.30 18.28
CA SER A 49 -25.32 16.54 18.92
C SER A 49 -25.78 17.51 17.84
N ALA A 50 -26.32 18.66 18.23
CA ALA A 50 -26.51 19.76 17.28
C ALA A 50 -25.13 20.23 16.77
N ILE A 51 -25.03 20.52 15.47
CA ILE A 51 -23.82 21.03 14.81
C ILE A 51 -24.26 22.21 13.93
N ARG A 52 -23.74 23.42 14.15
CA ARG A 52 -24.11 24.59 13.35
C ARG A 52 -23.36 24.60 12.04
N LYS A 53 -23.92 25.26 11.04
CA LYS A 53 -23.22 25.49 9.77
C LYS A 53 -21.84 26.11 10.01
N GLY A 54 -20.82 25.51 9.42
CA GLY A 54 -19.41 25.90 9.57
C GLY A 54 -18.72 25.31 10.79
N ASP A 55 -19.44 24.64 11.71
CA ASP A 55 -18.81 23.97 12.84
C ASP A 55 -18.02 22.72 12.36
N PRO A 56 -16.94 22.37 13.06
CA PRO A 56 -16.13 21.20 12.74
C PRO A 56 -16.90 19.89 12.96
N VAL A 57 -16.84 18.99 12.00
CA VAL A 57 -17.31 17.60 12.13
C VAL A 57 -16.11 16.74 12.55
N LYS A 58 -16.22 16.06 13.68
CA LYS A 58 -15.14 15.28 14.30
C LYS A 58 -15.46 13.80 14.36
N LYS A 59 -14.49 12.98 13.96
CA LYS A 59 -14.48 11.51 14.07
C LYS A 59 -13.07 11.07 14.50
N TYR A 60 -12.95 10.21 15.51
CA TYR A 60 -11.67 9.90 16.18
C TYR A 60 -10.98 11.13 16.79
N ASP A 61 -11.75 12.07 17.36
CA ASP A 61 -11.28 13.40 17.79
C ASP A 61 -10.45 14.13 16.72
N THR A 62 -10.75 13.87 15.46
CA THR A 62 -10.05 14.49 14.33
C THR A 62 -11.06 15.12 13.41
N LEU A 63 -10.75 16.33 12.94
CA LEU A 63 -11.55 17.04 11.95
C LEU A 63 -11.64 16.23 10.66
N ILE A 64 -12.86 15.90 10.25
CA ILE A 64 -13.13 15.24 8.97
C ILE A 64 -13.86 16.15 7.97
N GLY A 65 -14.16 17.39 8.34
CA GLY A 65 -14.83 18.38 7.51
C GLY A 65 -15.62 19.38 8.35
N PHE A 66 -16.42 20.21 7.70
CA PHE A 66 -17.27 21.21 8.33
C PHE A 66 -18.73 20.99 7.94
N ALA A 67 -19.65 21.34 8.84
CA ALA A 67 -21.08 21.22 8.54
C ALA A 67 -21.50 22.22 7.45
N GLY A 68 -22.14 21.74 6.39
CA GLY A 68 -22.64 22.58 5.30
C GLY A 68 -23.91 23.36 5.64
N GLU A 69 -24.60 22.94 6.70
CA GLU A 69 -25.87 23.47 7.20
C GLU A 69 -26.00 23.23 8.70
N ASP A 70 -27.05 23.78 9.32
CA ASP A 70 -27.39 23.47 10.71
C ASP A 70 -27.99 22.06 10.78
N LEU A 71 -27.45 21.21 11.66
CA LEU A 71 -27.75 19.79 11.76
C LEU A 71 -28.19 19.46 13.19
N GLU A 72 -29.38 18.87 13.31
CA GLU A 72 -29.91 18.39 14.60
C GLU A 72 -29.35 16.99 14.92
N PRO A 73 -29.31 16.59 16.21
CA PRO A 73 -29.01 15.20 16.58
C PRO A 73 -29.89 14.21 15.79
N GLY A 74 -29.30 13.12 15.29
CA GLY A 74 -30.00 12.14 14.45
C GLY A 74 -29.97 12.43 12.94
N SER A 75 -29.39 13.57 12.51
CA SER A 75 -29.18 13.88 11.09
C SER A 75 -28.21 12.90 10.43
N TRP A 76 -28.50 12.49 9.19
CA TRP A 76 -27.56 11.68 8.39
C TRP A 76 -26.41 12.56 7.90
N MET A 77 -25.18 12.17 8.21
CA MET A 77 -23.98 12.95 7.92
C MET A 77 -23.18 12.28 6.80
N HIS A 78 -23.07 12.95 5.65
CA HIS A 78 -22.32 12.46 4.49
C HIS A 78 -21.87 13.60 3.56
N SER A 79 -21.39 13.29 2.35
CA SER A 79 -20.78 14.25 1.42
C SER A 79 -21.69 15.40 0.98
N HIS A 80 -23.00 15.31 1.20
CA HIS A 80 -23.94 16.40 0.90
C HIS A 80 -23.95 17.49 1.99
N ASN A 81 -23.57 17.17 3.23
CA ASN A 81 -23.58 18.11 4.37
C ASN A 81 -22.30 18.10 5.22
N VAL A 82 -21.30 17.27 4.90
CA VAL A 82 -19.94 17.30 5.44
C VAL A 82 -19.00 17.83 4.36
N LEU A 83 -18.74 19.13 4.40
CA LEU A 83 -17.95 19.83 3.40
C LEU A 83 -16.46 19.77 3.75
N MET A 84 -15.63 19.64 2.73
CA MET A 84 -14.18 19.75 2.86
C MET A 84 -13.76 21.19 2.55
N GLU A 85 -13.07 21.81 3.50
CA GLU A 85 -12.40 23.10 3.32
C GLU A 85 -10.93 22.95 3.70
N ASP A 86 -10.08 23.78 3.11
CA ASP A 86 -8.68 23.86 3.53
C ASP A 86 -8.61 24.47 4.93
N PHE A 87 -7.95 23.77 5.84
CA PHE A 87 -7.72 24.24 7.19
C PHE A 87 -6.21 24.26 7.49
N GLN A 88 -5.83 25.12 8.44
CA GLN A 88 -4.44 25.20 8.88
C GLN A 88 -4.08 23.92 9.63
N LYS A 89 -3.14 23.14 9.08
CA LYS A 89 -2.61 21.92 9.69
C LYS A 89 -1.49 22.28 10.67
N ASP A 90 -1.62 21.86 11.92
CA ASP A 90 -0.53 21.93 12.89
C ASP A 90 0.33 20.66 12.82
N TYR A 91 1.48 20.74 12.16
CA TYR A 91 2.33 19.59 11.86
C TYR A 91 3.06 19.00 13.07
N ARG A 92 3.17 19.73 14.20
CA ARG A 92 3.66 19.23 15.50
C ARG A 92 4.88 18.31 15.41
N PHE A 93 5.85 18.61 14.54
CA PHE A 93 6.92 17.69 14.14
C PHE A 93 7.57 16.96 15.32
N GLY A 94 7.34 15.65 15.41
CA GLY A 94 7.92 14.77 16.43
C GLY A 94 7.43 14.97 17.86
N LEU A 95 6.44 15.84 18.11
CA LEU A 95 5.91 16.09 19.46
C LEU A 95 5.18 14.88 20.05
N ASP A 96 4.64 13.99 19.20
CA ASP A 96 3.95 12.77 19.59
C ASP A 96 4.85 11.51 19.40
N TYR A 97 6.15 11.69 19.10
CA TYR A 97 7.06 10.57 18.89
C TYR A 97 7.26 9.77 20.19
N ARG A 98 7.07 8.44 20.08
CA ARG A 98 7.38 7.49 21.14
C ARG A 98 8.36 6.46 20.58
N ALA A 99 9.55 6.36 21.18
CA ALA A 99 10.51 5.35 20.80
C ALA A 99 9.95 3.96 21.12
N VAL A 100 10.05 3.03 20.16
CA VAL A 100 9.65 1.64 20.38
C VAL A 100 10.72 0.95 21.20
N GLU A 101 10.32 0.30 22.29
CA GLU A 101 11.17 -0.63 23.02
C GLU A 101 11.21 -1.97 22.28
N LEU A 102 12.39 -2.28 21.73
CA LEU A 102 12.63 -3.54 21.04
C LEU A 102 12.76 -4.67 22.06
N LEU A 103 12.21 -5.83 21.74
CA LEU A 103 12.45 -7.04 22.52
C LEU A 103 13.92 -7.47 22.42
N PRO A 104 14.49 -8.03 23.52
CA PRO A 104 15.79 -8.70 23.47
C PRO A 104 15.83 -9.73 22.35
N PRO A 105 16.98 -9.92 21.65
CA PRO A 105 17.06 -10.84 20.52
C PRO A 105 16.53 -12.26 20.79
N GLN A 106 16.64 -12.74 22.03
CA GLN A 106 16.24 -14.08 22.47
C GLN A 106 14.71 -14.21 22.65
N GLU A 107 14.01 -13.10 22.81
CA GLU A 107 12.55 -13.04 22.97
C GLU A 107 11.83 -12.69 21.67
N ARG A 108 12.58 -12.45 20.58
CA ARG A 108 11.99 -12.15 19.28
C ARG A 108 11.36 -13.41 18.69
N ALA A 109 10.15 -13.26 18.16
CA ALA A 109 9.49 -14.34 17.45
C ALA A 109 10.34 -14.80 16.25
N THR A 110 10.15 -16.04 15.84
CA THR A 110 10.85 -16.62 14.70
C THR A 110 9.87 -17.08 13.62
N PHE A 111 10.32 -17.09 12.37
CA PHE A 111 9.61 -17.67 11.23
C PHE A 111 10.55 -18.54 10.38
N MET A 112 9.99 -19.44 9.59
CA MET A 112 10.78 -20.29 8.67
C MET A 112 11.14 -19.50 7.41
N GLY A 113 12.32 -18.87 7.44
CA GLY A 113 12.86 -18.03 6.37
C GLY A 113 13.98 -18.70 5.56
N ILE A 114 14.41 -18.06 4.49
CA ILE A 114 15.54 -18.49 3.66
C ILE A 114 16.63 -17.43 3.74
N ARG A 115 17.80 -17.79 4.24
CA ARG A 115 18.94 -16.87 4.33
C ARG A 115 19.60 -16.70 2.97
N ARG A 116 19.69 -15.47 2.48
CA ARG A 116 20.42 -15.12 1.26
C ARG A 116 21.88 -14.81 1.57
N ALA A 117 22.74 -14.93 0.56
CA ALA A 117 24.17 -14.68 0.68
C ALA A 117 24.52 -13.24 1.13
N ASP A 118 23.61 -12.29 0.88
CA ASP A 118 23.74 -10.89 1.29
C ASP A 118 23.23 -10.59 2.71
N GLY A 119 22.84 -11.63 3.45
CA GLY A 119 22.35 -11.53 4.83
C GLY A 119 20.86 -11.22 4.97
N ARG A 120 20.14 -10.89 3.89
CA ARG A 120 18.68 -10.70 3.94
C ARG A 120 17.95 -12.04 4.03
N ILE A 121 16.76 -12.04 4.62
CA ILE A 121 15.94 -13.24 4.79
C ILE A 121 14.72 -13.16 3.87
N ALA A 122 14.50 -14.22 3.11
CA ALA A 122 13.36 -14.36 2.24
C ALA A 122 12.23 -15.13 2.92
N THR A 123 10.99 -14.79 2.59
CA THR A 123 9.79 -15.57 2.94
C THR A 123 9.40 -16.54 1.83
N ARG A 124 9.89 -16.29 0.61
CA ARG A 124 9.63 -17.06 -0.61
C ARG A 124 10.89 -17.23 -1.46
N ASN A 125 10.82 -18.10 -2.46
CA ASN A 125 11.93 -18.46 -3.34
C ASN A 125 11.46 -18.61 -4.79
N TYR A 126 11.31 -17.47 -5.48
CA TYR A 126 10.88 -17.41 -6.86
C TYR A 126 12.04 -17.17 -7.82
N ILE A 127 11.84 -17.51 -9.10
CA ILE A 127 12.62 -16.95 -10.21
C ILE A 127 11.75 -15.91 -10.93
N GLY A 128 12.27 -14.70 -11.10
CA GLY A 128 11.53 -13.61 -11.76
C GLY A 128 11.82 -13.51 -13.26
N VAL A 129 10.80 -13.28 -14.08
CA VAL A 129 10.96 -12.96 -15.51
C VAL A 129 10.53 -11.52 -15.75
N PHE A 130 11.50 -10.63 -15.90
CA PHE A 130 11.31 -9.19 -16.02
C PHE A 130 11.31 -8.75 -17.48
N ILE A 131 10.69 -7.60 -17.74
CA ILE A 131 10.76 -6.93 -19.04
C ILE A 131 11.35 -5.53 -18.91
N THR A 132 12.05 -5.07 -19.95
CA THR A 132 12.43 -3.65 -20.09
C THR A 132 11.36 -2.82 -20.79
N VAL A 133 10.42 -3.47 -21.49
CA VAL A 133 9.38 -2.83 -22.32
C VAL A 133 8.15 -3.74 -22.46
N ASN A 134 6.95 -3.14 -22.55
CA ASN A 134 5.68 -3.87 -22.73
C ASN A 134 5.67 -4.84 -23.93
N CYS A 135 6.43 -4.56 -25.00
CA CYS A 135 6.53 -5.44 -26.16
C CYS A 135 7.04 -6.86 -25.83
N SER A 136 7.74 -7.01 -24.70
CA SER A 136 8.26 -8.30 -24.22
C SER A 136 7.32 -9.00 -23.23
N ALA A 137 6.18 -8.38 -22.87
CA ALA A 137 5.28 -8.90 -21.83
C ALA A 137 4.73 -10.31 -22.15
N THR A 138 4.33 -10.56 -23.39
CA THR A 138 3.85 -11.88 -23.83
C THR A 138 4.94 -12.95 -23.74
N VAL A 139 6.18 -12.61 -24.07
CA VAL A 139 7.32 -13.52 -23.94
C VAL A 139 7.54 -13.87 -22.48
N ALA A 140 7.60 -12.87 -21.59
CA ALA A 140 7.79 -13.08 -20.16
C ALA A 140 6.71 -13.97 -19.54
N ARG A 141 5.42 -13.70 -19.85
CA ARG A 141 4.30 -14.54 -19.39
C ARG A 141 4.40 -15.98 -19.90
N ARG A 142 4.76 -16.18 -21.18
CA ARG A 142 4.91 -17.53 -21.75
C ARG A 142 6.12 -18.30 -21.22
N ILE A 143 7.18 -17.61 -20.79
CA ILE A 143 8.30 -18.23 -20.07
C ILE A 143 7.82 -18.64 -18.67
N ALA A 144 7.24 -17.73 -17.90
CA ALA A 144 6.83 -18.00 -16.52
C ALA A 144 5.75 -19.11 -16.44
N ASN A 145 4.68 -19.00 -17.24
CA ASN A 145 3.59 -19.98 -17.26
C ASN A 145 4.01 -21.36 -17.79
N TYR A 146 5.20 -21.50 -18.37
CA TYR A 146 5.72 -22.81 -18.74
C TYR A 146 6.19 -23.60 -17.52
N PHE A 147 6.54 -22.95 -16.41
CA PHE A 147 6.97 -23.62 -15.18
C PHE A 147 5.80 -23.70 -14.19
N ASP A 148 4.84 -24.56 -14.52
CA ASP A 148 3.74 -24.94 -13.65
C ASP A 148 4.17 -25.95 -12.58
N GLU A 149 3.24 -26.31 -11.69
CA GLU A 149 3.49 -27.21 -10.56
C GLU A 149 4.13 -28.54 -11.01
N GLU A 150 3.60 -29.18 -12.06
CA GLU A 150 4.12 -30.44 -12.62
C GLU A 150 5.60 -30.30 -13.05
N ARG A 151 5.95 -29.21 -13.74
CA ARG A 151 7.32 -28.97 -14.21
C ARG A 151 8.25 -28.45 -13.14
N LEU A 152 7.75 -28.19 -11.94
CA LEU A 152 8.56 -27.78 -10.79
C LEU A 152 8.67 -28.90 -9.73
N GLU A 153 8.08 -30.08 -9.95
CA GLU A 153 8.10 -31.19 -9.00
C GLU A 153 9.51 -31.59 -8.54
N ASP A 154 10.49 -31.59 -9.45
CA ASP A 154 11.90 -31.91 -9.14
C ASP A 154 12.63 -30.80 -8.34
N TRP A 155 12.01 -29.62 -8.16
CA TRP A 155 12.56 -28.46 -7.47
C TRP A 155 11.63 -27.94 -6.36
N PRO A 156 11.35 -28.76 -5.32
CA PRO A 156 10.33 -28.46 -4.31
C PRO A 156 10.61 -27.22 -3.44
N ASN A 157 11.84 -26.70 -3.46
CA ASN A 157 12.18 -25.45 -2.75
C ASN A 157 12.00 -24.20 -3.61
N VAL A 158 11.60 -24.31 -4.87
CA VAL A 158 11.28 -23.19 -5.75
C VAL A 158 9.77 -22.95 -5.72
N ASP A 159 9.35 -21.82 -5.14
CA ASP A 159 7.93 -21.50 -4.96
C ASP A 159 7.23 -21.15 -6.30
N GLY A 160 8.00 -20.94 -7.38
CA GLY A 160 7.48 -20.74 -8.74
C GLY A 160 8.35 -19.85 -9.63
N VAL A 161 7.87 -19.63 -10.85
CA VAL A 161 8.43 -18.66 -11.79
C VAL A 161 7.37 -17.60 -12.09
N VAL A 162 7.71 -16.33 -11.89
CA VAL A 162 6.72 -15.23 -11.92
C VAL A 162 7.09 -14.16 -12.94
N PRO A 163 6.14 -13.71 -13.79
CA PRO A 163 6.40 -12.65 -14.74
C PRO A 163 6.18 -11.26 -14.10
N PHE A 164 7.21 -10.42 -14.13
CA PHE A 164 7.14 -9.01 -13.74
C PHE A 164 7.01 -8.14 -14.99
N VAL A 165 5.78 -7.77 -15.30
CA VAL A 165 5.44 -6.99 -16.50
C VAL A 165 4.89 -5.62 -16.16
N HIS A 166 5.12 -4.67 -17.07
CA HIS A 166 4.60 -3.31 -17.00
C HIS A 166 4.12 -2.85 -18.38
N GLU A 167 3.27 -1.83 -18.39
CA GLU A 167 2.65 -1.33 -19.62
C GLU A 167 3.46 -0.20 -20.29
N GLN A 168 4.57 0.24 -19.65
CA GLN A 168 5.43 1.26 -20.23
C GLN A 168 6.04 0.80 -21.57
N GLY A 169 5.84 1.62 -22.59
CA GLY A 169 6.30 1.41 -23.97
C GLY A 169 7.30 2.46 -24.42
N CYS A 170 7.69 2.42 -25.70
CA CYS A 170 8.67 3.34 -26.28
C CYS A 170 8.22 4.81 -26.36
N GLY A 171 7.00 5.14 -25.96
CA GLY A 171 6.51 6.52 -25.86
C GLY A 171 6.93 7.25 -24.57
N MET A 172 7.39 6.53 -23.55
CA MET A 172 7.82 7.09 -22.26
C MET A 172 9.06 7.98 -22.41
N GLU A 173 9.23 8.99 -21.56
CA GLU A 173 10.45 9.80 -21.50
C GLU A 173 11.71 8.94 -21.39
N MET A 174 12.77 9.30 -22.13
CA MET A 174 14.04 8.55 -22.11
C MET A 174 14.88 8.83 -20.88
N THR A 175 14.69 9.98 -20.24
CA THR A 175 15.51 10.48 -19.14
C THR A 175 14.64 11.16 -18.09
N GLY A 176 15.21 11.37 -16.90
CA GLY A 176 14.55 12.01 -15.77
C GLY A 176 13.69 11.05 -14.95
N GLU A 177 12.95 11.62 -14.01
CA GLU A 177 12.26 10.84 -12.95
C GLU A 177 11.39 9.67 -13.47
N PRO A 178 10.64 9.77 -14.58
CA PRO A 178 9.86 8.62 -15.06
C PRO A 178 10.71 7.38 -15.40
N MET A 179 11.84 7.58 -16.10
CA MET A 179 12.75 6.48 -16.43
C MET A 179 13.53 6.02 -15.20
N ASP A 180 13.99 6.95 -14.36
CA ASP A 180 14.71 6.63 -13.13
C ASP A 180 13.84 5.81 -12.17
N LEU A 181 12.56 6.16 -12.04
CA LEU A 181 11.57 5.41 -11.26
C LEU A 181 11.36 4.00 -11.82
N LEU A 182 11.18 3.86 -13.14
CA LEU A 182 11.02 2.55 -13.77
C LEU A 182 12.24 1.66 -13.49
N ARG A 183 13.45 2.16 -13.76
CA ARG A 183 14.70 1.43 -13.56
C ARG A 183 14.91 1.07 -12.08
N ARG A 184 14.71 2.02 -11.16
CA ARG A 184 14.80 1.79 -9.71
C ARG A 184 13.79 0.75 -9.22
N THR A 185 12.57 0.77 -9.76
CA THR A 185 11.53 -0.21 -9.41
C THR A 185 11.91 -1.60 -9.88
N LEU A 186 12.24 -1.76 -11.17
CA LEU A 186 12.64 -3.06 -11.74
C LEU A 186 13.86 -3.63 -11.02
N SER A 187 14.88 -2.81 -10.78
CA SER A 187 16.10 -3.24 -10.11
C SER A 187 15.88 -3.59 -8.64
N GLY A 188 14.96 -2.91 -7.96
CA GLY A 188 14.51 -3.24 -6.60
C GLY A 188 13.84 -4.62 -6.53
N TYR A 189 12.95 -4.93 -7.47
CA TYR A 189 12.35 -6.27 -7.57
C TYR A 189 13.37 -7.34 -7.93
N ILE A 190 14.26 -7.10 -8.90
CA ILE A 190 15.33 -8.04 -9.29
C ILE A 190 16.21 -8.41 -8.07
N ARG A 191 16.46 -7.45 -7.17
CA ARG A 191 17.24 -7.65 -5.94
C ARG A 191 16.41 -8.09 -4.74
N HIS A 192 15.11 -8.31 -4.87
CA HIS A 192 14.25 -8.62 -3.74
C HIS A 192 14.65 -9.99 -3.13
N PRO A 193 14.74 -10.15 -1.80
CA PRO A 193 15.20 -11.41 -1.20
C PRO A 193 14.33 -12.62 -1.57
N ASN A 194 13.06 -12.41 -1.92
CA ASN A 194 12.20 -13.49 -2.42
C ASN A 194 12.55 -14.01 -3.83
N LEU A 195 13.50 -13.40 -4.54
CA LEU A 195 14.01 -13.92 -5.80
C LEU A 195 15.33 -14.64 -5.60
N ALA A 196 15.38 -15.91 -5.99
CA ALA A 196 16.63 -16.66 -6.13
C ALA A 196 17.42 -16.20 -7.36
N GLY A 197 16.71 -15.83 -8.42
CA GLY A 197 17.29 -15.38 -9.68
C GLY A 197 16.28 -14.66 -10.56
N ALA A 198 16.78 -14.08 -11.65
CA ALA A 198 15.98 -13.30 -12.58
C ALA A 198 16.45 -13.44 -14.04
N VAL A 199 15.49 -13.48 -14.96
CA VAL A 199 15.71 -13.33 -16.39
C VAL A 199 15.13 -11.99 -16.83
N VAL A 200 15.95 -11.11 -17.42
CA VAL A 200 15.49 -9.83 -17.97
C VAL A 200 15.34 -9.94 -19.48
N VAL A 201 14.11 -9.83 -19.97
CA VAL A 201 13.75 -9.91 -21.38
C VAL A 201 13.63 -8.50 -21.95
N SER A 202 14.42 -8.21 -22.98
CA SER A 202 14.35 -6.97 -23.75
C SER A 202 13.85 -7.24 -25.16
N LEU A 203 13.29 -6.21 -25.81
CA LEU A 203 12.99 -6.31 -27.23
C LEU A 203 14.26 -6.12 -28.06
N GLY A 204 15.04 -5.09 -27.75
CA GLY A 204 16.28 -4.70 -28.44
C GLY A 204 16.26 -3.28 -29.02
N CYS A 205 15.09 -2.63 -29.06
CA CYS A 205 14.92 -1.27 -29.61
C CYS A 205 14.17 -0.31 -28.66
N GLU A 206 13.92 -0.72 -27.42
CA GLU A 206 13.21 0.10 -26.44
C GLU A 206 14.05 1.28 -25.92
N ARG A 207 13.35 2.31 -25.43
CA ARG A 207 13.96 3.46 -24.77
C ARG A 207 14.66 3.08 -23.46
N ASN A 208 14.07 2.16 -22.69
CA ASN A 208 14.71 1.59 -21.51
C ASN A 208 15.78 0.57 -21.94
N ASN A 209 16.84 1.04 -22.60
CA ASN A 209 17.90 0.20 -23.15
C ASN A 209 18.49 -0.72 -22.07
N LEU A 210 18.54 -2.02 -22.34
CA LEU A 210 18.99 -3.04 -21.40
C LEU A 210 20.39 -2.78 -20.83
N GLN A 211 21.36 -2.43 -21.68
CA GLN A 211 22.74 -2.22 -21.25
C GLN A 211 22.88 -0.97 -20.37
N GLN A 212 22.19 0.11 -20.74
CA GLN A 212 22.16 1.33 -19.94
C GLN A 212 21.44 1.09 -18.61
N PHE A 213 20.30 0.41 -18.62
CA PHE A 213 19.58 0.00 -17.41
C PHE A 213 20.49 -0.79 -16.46
N PHE A 214 21.22 -1.79 -16.97
CA PHE A 214 22.13 -2.58 -16.15
C PHE A 214 23.27 -1.73 -15.59
N THR A 215 23.89 -0.89 -16.41
CA THR A 215 24.98 0.00 -16.00
C THR A 215 24.53 0.95 -14.88
N GLU A 216 23.45 1.70 -15.11
CA GLU A 216 22.98 2.71 -14.15
C GLU A 216 22.48 2.12 -12.84
N GLN A 217 21.89 0.92 -12.91
CA GLN A 217 21.40 0.24 -11.71
C GLN A 217 22.44 -0.63 -11.06
N GLY A 218 23.67 -0.72 -11.59
CA GLY A 218 24.74 -1.59 -11.06
C GLY A 218 24.37 -3.08 -11.09
N LEU A 219 23.69 -3.52 -12.14
CA LEU A 219 23.35 -4.93 -12.38
C LEU A 219 24.39 -5.55 -13.32
N ALA A 220 24.72 -6.81 -13.07
CA ALA A 220 25.62 -7.59 -13.92
C ALA A 220 25.00 -8.94 -14.22
N ALA A 221 24.98 -9.32 -15.50
CA ALA A 221 24.55 -10.65 -15.88
C ALA A 221 25.50 -11.70 -15.27
N GLY A 222 24.96 -12.83 -14.87
CA GLY A 222 25.67 -13.91 -14.19
C GLY A 222 24.83 -15.17 -14.12
N LYS A 223 25.20 -16.09 -13.22
CA LYS A 223 24.52 -17.38 -13.08
C LYS A 223 23.03 -17.22 -12.74
N MET A 224 22.71 -16.35 -11.78
CA MET A 224 21.35 -16.11 -11.30
C MET A 224 20.69 -14.83 -11.85
N LEU A 225 21.36 -14.10 -12.75
CA LEU A 225 20.79 -12.96 -13.46
C LEU A 225 21.10 -13.08 -14.94
N LYS A 226 20.14 -13.52 -15.74
CA LYS A 226 20.32 -13.73 -17.18
C LYS A 226 19.56 -12.68 -17.98
N THR A 227 19.95 -12.49 -19.23
CA THR A 227 19.27 -11.56 -20.15
C THR A 227 18.90 -12.28 -21.45
N VAL A 228 17.78 -11.87 -22.05
CA VAL A 228 17.34 -12.35 -23.36
C VAL A 228 16.88 -11.16 -24.19
N THR A 229 17.61 -10.85 -25.26
CA THR A 229 17.22 -9.80 -26.22
C THR A 229 16.47 -10.43 -27.39
N MET A 230 15.17 -10.18 -27.51
CA MET A 230 14.29 -10.84 -28.49
C MET A 230 14.77 -10.69 -29.93
N GLN A 231 15.12 -9.48 -30.37
CA GLN A 231 15.65 -9.25 -31.72
C GLN A 231 17.02 -9.92 -31.93
N GLY A 232 17.81 -10.05 -30.87
CA GLY A 232 19.12 -10.70 -30.92
C GLY A 232 19.05 -12.22 -31.07
N VAL A 233 18.00 -12.87 -30.55
CA VAL A 233 17.84 -14.33 -30.59
C VAL A 233 16.94 -14.81 -31.74
N GLY A 234 16.43 -13.92 -32.60
CA GLY A 234 15.60 -14.30 -33.75
C GLY A 234 14.09 -14.20 -33.53
N GLY A 235 13.64 -13.40 -32.55
CA GLY A 235 12.23 -13.05 -32.35
C GLY A 235 11.54 -13.84 -31.23
N THR A 236 10.21 -13.73 -31.18
CA THR A 236 9.38 -14.16 -30.05
C THR A 236 9.54 -15.63 -29.67
N ALA A 237 9.45 -16.55 -30.63
CA ALA A 237 9.52 -17.99 -30.34
C ALA A 237 10.89 -18.40 -29.78
N ALA A 238 11.97 -17.93 -30.41
CA ALA A 238 13.32 -18.19 -29.96
C ALA A 238 13.61 -17.55 -28.59
N ALA A 239 13.06 -16.36 -28.31
CA ALA A 239 13.18 -15.71 -27.01
C ALA A 239 12.47 -16.47 -25.88
N ILE A 240 11.32 -17.08 -26.17
CA ILE A 240 10.62 -17.93 -25.19
C ILE A 240 11.48 -19.14 -24.85
N GLU A 241 12.05 -19.83 -25.84
CA GLU A 241 12.91 -21.00 -25.59
C GLU A 241 14.21 -20.62 -24.88
N ALA A 242 14.85 -19.51 -25.27
CA ALA A 242 16.04 -18.99 -24.59
C ALA A 242 15.72 -18.63 -23.12
N GLY A 243 14.59 -17.99 -22.86
CA GLY A 243 14.14 -17.68 -21.51
C GLY A 243 13.85 -18.93 -20.67
N ARG A 244 13.21 -19.94 -21.24
CA ARG A 244 12.99 -21.24 -20.58
C ARG A 244 14.32 -21.93 -20.25
N ALA A 245 15.26 -21.95 -21.19
CA ALA A 245 16.59 -22.51 -20.95
C ALA A 245 17.30 -21.77 -19.80
N ALA A 246 17.27 -20.43 -19.80
CA ALA A 246 17.87 -19.61 -18.75
C ALA A 246 17.26 -19.88 -17.37
N VAL A 247 15.93 -20.07 -17.27
CA VAL A 247 15.28 -20.45 -16.01
C VAL A 247 15.72 -21.86 -15.58
N ARG A 248 15.74 -22.85 -16.49
CA ARG A 248 16.17 -24.22 -16.17
C ARG A 248 17.59 -24.27 -15.60
N GLU A 249 18.51 -23.45 -16.14
CA GLU A 249 19.88 -23.34 -15.61
C GLU A 249 19.94 -22.82 -14.16
N MET A 250 18.95 -22.05 -13.72
CA MET A 250 18.88 -21.51 -12.35
C MET A 250 18.21 -22.47 -11.36
N LEU A 251 17.34 -23.38 -11.81
CA LEU A 251 16.49 -24.17 -10.94
C LEU A 251 17.29 -25.02 -9.93
N ALA A 252 18.39 -25.63 -10.37
CA ALA A 252 19.24 -26.43 -9.49
C ALA A 252 19.77 -25.60 -8.31
N GLU A 253 20.36 -24.44 -8.57
CA GLU A 253 20.89 -23.55 -7.52
C GLU A 253 19.78 -22.91 -6.69
N ALA A 254 18.67 -22.49 -7.32
CA ALA A 254 17.51 -21.96 -6.61
C ALA A 254 16.93 -22.98 -5.63
N ASN A 255 17.02 -24.28 -5.94
CA ASN A 255 16.53 -25.37 -5.11
C ASN A 255 17.47 -25.75 -3.95
N GLU A 256 18.73 -25.31 -3.95
CA GLU A 256 19.73 -25.56 -2.89
C GLU A 256 19.52 -24.69 -1.64
N VAL A 257 18.31 -24.19 -1.42
CA VAL A 257 17.95 -23.44 -0.22
C VAL A 257 17.28 -24.36 0.81
N LYS A 258 17.39 -23.99 2.08
CA LYS A 258 16.63 -24.62 3.17
C LYS A 258 15.91 -23.53 3.94
N ARG A 259 14.66 -23.80 4.32
CA ARG A 259 13.95 -22.96 5.28
C ARG A 259 14.53 -23.25 6.67
N GLU A 260 14.88 -22.20 7.40
CA GLU A 260 15.41 -22.28 8.76
C GLU A 260 14.73 -21.26 9.67
N PRO A 261 14.66 -21.50 10.99
CA PRO A 261 14.18 -20.51 11.93
C PRO A 261 15.00 -19.22 11.84
N CYS A 262 14.35 -18.12 11.51
CA CYS A 262 14.91 -16.78 11.39
C CYS A 262 14.13 -15.81 12.27
N SER A 263 14.82 -14.83 12.86
CA SER A 263 14.20 -13.77 13.67
C SER A 263 13.19 -12.96 12.85
N ALA A 264 12.05 -12.64 13.45
CA ALA A 264 11.01 -11.77 12.88
C ALA A 264 11.51 -10.34 12.60
N GLU A 265 12.68 -9.95 13.12
CA GLU A 265 13.31 -8.66 12.80
C GLU A 265 13.61 -8.49 11.31
N HIS A 266 13.73 -9.59 10.57
CA HIS A 266 13.97 -9.56 9.13
C HIS A 266 12.68 -9.46 8.31
N ILE A 267 11.51 -9.47 8.94
CA ILE A 267 10.24 -9.31 8.24
C ILE A 267 10.04 -7.84 7.86
N MET A 268 9.70 -7.63 6.60
CA MET A 268 9.28 -6.34 6.05
C MET A 268 7.88 -6.48 5.46
N ILE A 269 6.93 -5.64 5.88
CA ILE A 269 5.55 -5.66 5.41
C ILE A 269 5.21 -4.33 4.74
N GLY A 270 4.76 -4.38 3.49
CA GLY A 270 4.10 -3.26 2.82
C GLY A 270 2.61 -3.22 3.16
N LEU A 271 2.09 -2.03 3.44
CA LEU A 271 0.70 -1.81 3.84
C LEU A 271 -0.06 -1.13 2.70
N GLN A 272 -1.25 -1.65 2.37
CA GLN A 272 -2.10 -1.12 1.31
C GLN A 272 -3.58 -1.30 1.66
N CYS A 273 -4.45 -0.41 1.18
CA CYS A 273 -5.88 -0.55 1.12
C CYS A 273 -6.37 -1.00 -0.27
N GLY A 274 -7.46 -1.77 -0.29
CA GLY A 274 -8.20 -2.07 -1.51
C GLY A 274 -9.37 -1.10 -1.69
N GLY A 275 -10.59 -1.59 -1.58
CA GLY A 275 -11.80 -0.76 -1.54
C GLY A 275 -12.14 -0.32 -0.13
N SER A 276 -11.71 0.89 0.27
CA SER A 276 -12.03 1.46 1.59
C SER A 276 -13.52 1.76 1.76
N ASP A 277 -14.01 1.58 2.98
CA ASP A 277 -15.39 1.86 3.40
C ASP A 277 -15.42 2.50 4.80
N GLY A 278 -16.62 2.76 5.31
CA GLY A 278 -16.86 3.34 6.63
C GLY A 278 -16.32 2.50 7.79
N PHE A 279 -16.06 1.20 7.58
CA PHE A 279 -15.53 0.27 8.59
C PHE A 279 -14.03 0.05 8.50
N SER A 280 -13.40 0.36 7.37
CA SER A 280 -11.98 0.14 7.14
C SER A 280 -11.13 0.80 8.22
N GLY A 281 -11.44 2.07 8.52
CA GLY A 281 -10.80 2.82 9.61
C GLY A 281 -11.19 2.37 11.02
N LEU A 282 -12.30 1.63 11.18
CA LEU A 282 -12.83 1.18 12.48
C LEU A 282 -12.33 -0.21 12.89
N SER A 283 -11.88 -1.01 11.92
CA SER A 283 -11.64 -2.44 12.10
C SER A 283 -10.29 -2.88 11.53
N ALA A 284 -10.23 -3.18 10.23
CA ALA A 284 -9.06 -3.75 9.57
C ALA A 284 -7.82 -2.86 9.70
N ASN A 285 -7.95 -1.55 9.48
CA ASN A 285 -6.79 -0.65 9.50
C ASN A 285 -6.19 -0.50 10.91
N PRO A 286 -6.97 -0.24 11.99
CA PRO A 286 -6.43 -0.26 13.35
C PRO A 286 -5.88 -1.62 13.78
N SER A 287 -6.53 -2.72 13.38
CA SER A 287 -6.04 -4.07 13.68
C SER A 287 -4.68 -4.34 13.02
N LEU A 288 -4.52 -3.91 11.77
CA LEU A 288 -3.25 -3.96 11.07
C LEU A 288 -2.20 -3.04 11.72
N GLY A 289 -2.59 -1.85 12.18
CA GLY A 289 -1.75 -0.97 12.98
C GLY A 289 -1.21 -1.66 14.24
N LYS A 290 -2.06 -2.40 14.96
CA LYS A 290 -1.60 -3.23 16.10
C LYS A 290 -0.67 -4.37 15.70
N ALA A 291 -0.91 -5.01 14.57
CA ALA A 291 0.03 -6.00 14.05
C ALA A 291 1.39 -5.37 13.70
N VAL A 292 1.40 -4.14 13.17
CA VAL A 292 2.60 -3.36 12.88
C VAL A 292 3.34 -2.98 14.16
N ASP A 293 2.65 -2.48 15.19
CA ASP A 293 3.23 -2.20 16.51
C ASP A 293 3.95 -3.44 17.07
N LEU A 294 3.31 -4.62 16.99
CA LEU A 294 3.90 -5.89 17.42
C LEU A 294 5.13 -6.25 16.59
N LEU A 295 5.05 -6.15 15.26
CA LEU A 295 6.17 -6.44 14.37
C LEU A 295 7.38 -5.56 14.65
N VAL A 296 7.18 -4.25 14.83
CA VAL A 296 8.26 -3.29 15.08
C VAL A 296 8.91 -3.55 16.44
N ARG A 297 8.15 -3.97 17.46
CA ARG A 297 8.74 -4.43 18.74
C ARG A 297 9.65 -5.64 18.59
N HIS A 298 9.39 -6.52 17.61
CA HIS A 298 10.29 -7.61 17.24
C HIS A 298 11.48 -7.18 16.36
N GLY A 299 11.61 -5.89 16.04
CA GLY A 299 12.65 -5.34 15.17
C GLY A 299 12.31 -5.37 13.67
N GLY A 300 11.12 -5.83 13.30
CA GLY A 300 10.67 -5.85 11.92
C GLY A 300 10.32 -4.46 11.38
N THR A 301 10.06 -4.38 10.08
CA THR A 301 9.80 -3.11 9.39
C THR A 301 8.42 -3.11 8.74
N ALA A 302 7.69 -1.99 8.84
CA ALA A 302 6.47 -1.74 8.09
C ALA A 302 6.63 -0.54 7.15
N ILE A 303 6.05 -0.63 5.96
CA ILE A 303 6.06 0.44 4.96
C ILE A 303 4.61 0.87 4.71
N LEU A 304 4.24 2.02 5.27
CA LEU A 304 2.99 2.70 4.93
C LEU A 304 3.20 3.53 3.65
N SER A 305 2.48 3.18 2.59
CA SER A 305 2.59 3.83 1.27
C SER A 305 1.34 4.69 0.99
N GLU A 306 0.81 4.64 -0.23
CA GLU A 306 -0.48 5.23 -0.62
C GLU A 306 -0.62 6.73 -0.30
N THR A 307 0.21 7.58 -0.91
CA THR A 307 0.13 9.05 -0.75
C THR A 307 -1.30 9.62 -0.77
N PRO A 308 -2.21 9.22 -1.71
CA PRO A 308 -3.59 9.72 -1.70
C PRO A 308 -4.40 9.30 -0.47
N GLU A 309 -4.05 8.19 0.19
CA GLU A 309 -4.68 7.69 1.43
C GLU A 309 -4.08 8.35 2.69
N LEU A 310 -3.13 9.27 2.56
CA LEU A 310 -2.52 10.01 3.67
C LEU A 310 -2.71 11.53 3.54
N TYR A 311 -3.14 12.00 2.37
CA TYR A 311 -3.42 13.40 2.10
C TYR A 311 -4.55 13.92 2.99
N GLY A 312 -4.36 15.11 3.56
CA GLY A 312 -5.29 15.73 4.52
C GLY A 312 -5.00 15.40 5.99
N VAL A 313 -4.31 14.29 6.27
CA VAL A 313 -3.98 13.85 7.65
C VAL A 313 -2.48 13.77 7.91
N GLU A 314 -1.68 14.44 7.09
CA GLU A 314 -0.21 14.41 7.14
C GLU A 314 0.31 14.81 8.52
N HIS A 315 -0.34 15.78 9.15
CA HIS A 315 -0.04 16.28 10.48
C HIS A 315 -0.06 15.20 11.57
N THR A 316 -0.90 14.16 11.40
CA THR A 316 -0.96 13.02 12.32
C THR A 316 0.31 12.17 12.24
N LEU A 317 0.94 12.10 11.07
CA LEU A 317 2.17 11.34 10.84
C LEU A 317 3.42 12.16 11.13
N THR A 318 3.44 13.45 10.78
CA THR A 318 4.56 14.34 11.11
C THR A 318 4.73 14.50 12.62
N ALA A 319 3.61 14.51 13.37
CA ALA A 319 3.65 14.52 14.83
C ALA A 319 4.37 13.30 15.43
N ARG A 320 4.26 12.14 14.75
CA ARG A 320 4.88 10.88 15.14
C ARG A 320 6.27 10.65 14.55
N ALA A 321 6.77 11.57 13.72
CA ALA A 321 8.07 11.43 13.09
C ALA A 321 9.19 11.46 14.15
N ARG A 322 10.18 10.58 14.03
CA ARG A 322 11.33 10.53 14.97
C ARG A 322 12.09 11.84 15.07
N SER A 323 12.12 12.63 14.00
CA SER A 323 12.71 13.96 13.99
C SER A 323 11.98 14.90 13.03
N PRO A 324 12.11 16.22 13.20
CA PRO A 324 11.54 17.19 12.27
C PRO A 324 12.01 17.02 10.82
N GLU A 325 13.26 16.59 10.61
CA GLU A 325 13.82 16.35 9.27
C GLU A 325 13.10 15.19 8.57
N ILE A 326 12.75 14.13 9.31
CA ILE A 326 11.98 13.00 8.77
C ILE A 326 10.55 13.47 8.41
N GLY A 327 9.91 14.25 9.30
CA GLY A 327 8.60 14.80 9.02
C GLY A 327 8.58 15.72 7.79
N ARG A 328 9.61 16.55 7.62
CA ARG A 328 9.74 17.40 6.41
C ARG A 328 9.94 16.59 5.14
N LYS A 329 10.77 15.54 5.17
CA LYS A 329 10.92 14.64 4.01
C LYS A 329 9.61 13.97 3.60
N PHE A 330 8.74 13.66 4.57
CA PHE A 330 7.40 13.15 4.27
C PHE A 330 6.55 14.21 3.57
N LEU A 331 6.51 15.45 4.08
CA LEU A 331 5.78 16.54 3.43
C LEU A 331 6.30 16.85 2.02
N GLU A 332 7.61 16.82 1.80
CA GLU A 332 8.18 16.99 0.45
C GLU A 332 7.68 15.93 -0.56
N ARG A 333 7.29 14.73 -0.11
CA ARG A 333 6.66 13.72 -0.97
C ARG A 333 5.18 14.02 -1.24
N ILE A 334 4.48 14.60 -0.28
CA ILE A 334 3.11 15.11 -0.48
C ILE A 334 3.13 16.26 -1.48
N ASP A 335 4.03 17.23 -1.30
CA ASP A 335 4.17 18.39 -2.19
C ASP A 335 4.55 17.98 -3.61
N TRP A 336 5.50 17.05 -3.75
CA TRP A 336 5.84 16.46 -5.05
C TRP A 336 4.63 15.79 -5.71
N TRP A 337 3.82 15.05 -4.94
CA TRP A 337 2.63 14.39 -5.46
C TRP A 337 1.56 15.41 -5.88
N LEU A 338 1.36 16.49 -5.12
CA LEU A 338 0.44 17.56 -5.49
C LEU A 338 0.87 18.25 -6.79
N GLU A 339 2.17 18.53 -6.93
CA GLU A 339 2.73 19.08 -8.17
C GLU A 339 2.54 18.11 -9.34
N TYR A 340 2.88 16.83 -9.15
CA TYR A 340 2.74 15.78 -10.16
C TYR A 340 1.32 15.72 -10.72
N ASN A 341 0.31 15.93 -9.87
CA ASN A 341 -1.09 15.84 -10.25
C ASN A 341 -1.70 17.16 -10.74
N ARG A 342 -0.97 18.28 -10.72
CA ARG A 342 -1.51 19.56 -11.18
C ARG A 342 -1.96 19.45 -12.64
N GLY A 343 -3.21 19.84 -12.91
CA GLY A 343 -3.81 19.80 -14.25
C GLY A 343 -4.22 18.39 -14.72
N ARG A 344 -4.17 17.37 -13.84
CA ARG A 344 -4.61 16.01 -14.14
C ARG A 344 -5.96 15.72 -13.49
N ASP A 345 -6.74 14.86 -14.13
CA ASP A 345 -7.99 14.34 -13.58
C ASP A 345 -7.71 13.28 -12.51
N THR A 346 -7.27 13.74 -11.34
CA THR A 346 -6.92 12.89 -10.19
C THR A 346 -7.75 13.26 -8.96
N GLN A 347 -7.91 12.31 -8.04
CA GLN A 347 -8.76 12.45 -6.85
C GLN A 347 -8.13 13.36 -5.77
N ILE A 348 -7.98 14.65 -6.08
CA ILE A 348 -7.45 15.68 -5.17
C ILE A 348 -8.57 16.61 -4.68
N ASN A 349 -9.72 16.62 -5.37
CA ASN A 349 -10.80 17.58 -5.14
C ASN A 349 -11.77 17.17 -4.00
N GLY A 350 -11.27 16.47 -2.97
CA GLY A 350 -12.05 16.09 -1.80
C GLY A 350 -13.10 14.99 -2.00
N ARG A 351 -13.35 14.56 -3.25
CA ARG A 351 -14.28 13.46 -3.57
C ARG A 351 -13.56 12.12 -3.55
N VAL A 352 -14.16 11.16 -2.86
CA VAL A 352 -13.73 9.75 -2.90
C VAL A 352 -14.36 9.02 -4.09
N SER A 353 -13.87 7.82 -4.42
CA SER A 353 -14.45 7.01 -5.49
C SER A 353 -15.93 6.65 -5.23
N PRO A 354 -16.73 6.32 -6.25
CA PRO A 354 -18.14 5.94 -6.06
C PRO A 354 -18.34 4.82 -5.04
N GLY A 355 -17.48 3.79 -5.05
CA GLY A 355 -17.54 2.71 -4.08
C GLY A 355 -17.22 3.15 -2.65
N ASN A 356 -16.24 4.03 -2.47
CA ASN A 356 -15.91 4.58 -1.14
C ASN A 356 -17.05 5.47 -0.60
N ASN A 357 -17.66 6.28 -1.48
CA ASN A 357 -18.76 7.18 -1.09
C ASN A 357 -20.01 6.37 -0.69
N ALA A 358 -20.38 5.36 -1.49
CA ALA A 358 -21.46 4.44 -1.17
C ALA A 358 -21.16 3.61 0.09
N GLY A 359 -19.88 3.32 0.36
CA GLY A 359 -19.43 2.66 1.58
C GLY A 359 -19.39 3.55 2.82
N GLY A 360 -19.83 4.80 2.75
CA GLY A 360 -19.96 5.69 3.93
C GLY A 360 -18.80 6.65 4.18
N LEU A 361 -17.82 6.77 3.28
CA LEU A 361 -16.74 7.76 3.39
C LEU A 361 -17.15 9.08 2.72
N ALA A 362 -17.27 10.16 3.50
CA ALA A 362 -17.80 11.44 3.01
C ALA A 362 -16.82 12.18 2.11
N ASN A 363 -15.53 12.13 2.44
CA ASN A 363 -14.50 12.85 1.72
C ASN A 363 -13.12 12.20 1.92
N ILE A 364 -12.11 12.76 1.25
CA ILE A 364 -10.74 12.24 1.28
C ILE A 364 -10.09 12.31 2.67
N ILE A 365 -10.43 13.31 3.50
CA ILE A 365 -9.86 13.45 4.85
C ILE A 365 -10.32 12.29 5.74
N GLU A 366 -11.62 12.00 5.75
CA GLU A 366 -12.16 10.86 6.52
C GLU A 366 -11.53 9.53 6.06
N LYS A 367 -11.40 9.36 4.74
CA LYS A 367 -10.76 8.18 4.14
C LYS A 367 -9.31 8.07 4.58
N ALA A 368 -8.55 9.15 4.48
CA ALA A 368 -7.13 9.18 4.80
C ALA A 368 -6.87 8.98 6.29
N LEU A 369 -7.76 9.49 7.15
CA LEU A 369 -7.73 9.23 8.59
C LEU A 369 -7.85 7.74 8.91
N GLY A 370 -8.72 7.02 8.21
CA GLY A 370 -8.80 5.56 8.30
C GLY A 370 -7.54 4.89 7.73
N GLY A 371 -7.03 5.38 6.60
CA GLY A 371 -5.84 4.85 5.93
C GLY A 371 -4.56 4.95 6.75
N SER A 372 -4.37 6.04 7.51
CA SER A 372 -3.18 6.28 8.33
C SER A 372 -3.09 5.36 9.55
N LYS A 373 -4.23 4.86 10.07
CA LYS A 373 -4.28 3.92 11.21
C LYS A 373 -3.55 2.59 10.94
N LYS A 374 -3.32 2.23 9.67
CA LYS A 374 -2.50 1.06 9.31
C LYS A 374 -1.06 1.17 9.85
N GLY A 375 -0.57 2.39 10.05
CA GLY A 375 0.79 2.66 10.52
C GLY A 375 1.02 2.45 12.02
N GLY A 376 0.03 1.97 12.78
CA GLY A 376 0.07 1.84 14.24
C GLY A 376 -0.61 3.00 14.95
#